data_AF-A0A7V4Q4W4-F1
#
_entry.id   AF-A0A7V4Q4W4-F1
#
_cell.length_a   1.000
_cell.length_b   1.000
_cell.length_c   1.000
_cell.angle_alpha   90.00
_cell.angle_beta   90.00
_cell.angle_gamma   90.00
#
_symmetry.space_group_name_H-M   'P 1'
#
loop_
_entity.id
_entity.type
_entity.pdbx_description
1 polymer ?
#
loop_
_entity_poly.entity_id
_entity_poly.type
_entity_poly.pdbx_seq_one_letter_code
_entity_poly.pdbx_strand_id
1 'polypeptide(L)'
;TGEEKMVIMRRQLTCDLFLAASNAVTLSGVLVNIDGNGNRAAAMFFGPQKVILVVGRNKLVDGSVEDAVQRIKSFASPPNTKRLGLATPCATTGFCSDCNSPQRICRVTTVIEKKPRNTDIKVLVVNEEMGL
;
A
#
# COMPACT_ATOMS: atom_id res chain seq x y z
N THR A 1 2.22 0.41 -23.38
CA THR A 1 1.08 -0.51 -23.65
C THR A 1 0.66 -1.26 -22.39
N GLY A 2 -0.39 -2.08 -22.44
CA GLY A 2 -0.78 -2.94 -21.31
C GLY A 2 0.26 -3.99 -20.97
N GLU A 3 0.91 -4.56 -21.99
CA GLU A 3 1.97 -5.58 -21.83
C GLU A 3 3.22 -5.03 -21.15
N GLU A 4 3.69 -3.84 -21.56
CA GLU A 4 4.83 -3.18 -20.90
C GLU A 4 4.56 -2.94 -19.41
N LYS A 5 3.32 -2.54 -19.05
CA LYS A 5 2.93 -2.37 -17.64
C LYS A 5 3.02 -3.69 -16.88
N MET A 6 2.57 -4.80 -17.47
CA MET A 6 2.67 -6.13 -16.86
C MET A 6 4.12 -6.59 -16.69
N VAL A 7 4.98 -6.35 -17.68
CA VAL A 7 6.41 -6.64 -17.58
C VAL A 7 7.04 -5.84 -16.43
N ILE A 8 6.77 -4.53 -16.35
CA ILE A 8 7.28 -3.67 -15.28
C ILE A 8 6.77 -4.14 -13.91
N MET A 9 5.49 -4.48 -13.78
CA MET A 9 4.91 -4.98 -12.52
C MET A 9 5.59 -6.28 -12.06
N ARG A 10 5.92 -7.19 -12.97
CA ARG A 10 6.67 -8.41 -12.63
C ARG A 10 8.12 -8.11 -12.23
N ARG A 11 8.78 -7.16 -12.90
CA ARG A 11 10.16 -6.75 -12.58
C ARG A 11 10.31 -6.15 -11.18
N GLN A 12 9.23 -5.67 -10.55
CA GLN A 12 9.24 -5.23 -9.15
C GLN A 12 9.64 -6.35 -8.19
N LEU A 13 9.36 -7.62 -8.53
CA LEU A 13 9.73 -8.76 -7.69
C LEU A 13 11.19 -9.16 -7.84
N THR A 14 11.87 -8.71 -8.90
CA THR A 14 13.21 -9.17 -9.26
C THR A 14 14.21 -8.03 -9.35
N CYS A 15 13.89 -6.85 -8.82
CA CYS A 15 14.81 -5.71 -8.79
C CYS A 15 15.73 -5.78 -7.56
N ASP A 16 16.90 -5.14 -7.65
CA ASP A 16 17.88 -5.15 -6.56
C ASP A 16 17.41 -4.32 -5.36
N LEU A 17 16.79 -3.18 -5.66
CA LEU A 17 16.23 -2.24 -4.69
C LEU A 17 14.81 -1.88 -5.10
N PHE A 18 13.88 -1.99 -4.16
CA PHE A 18 12.51 -1.53 -4.34
C PHE A 18 12.19 -0.38 -3.39
N LEU A 19 11.77 0.74 -3.98
CA LEU A 19 11.32 1.92 -3.25
C LEU A 19 9.79 1.93 -3.25
N ALA A 20 9.21 2.00 -2.06
CA ALA A 20 7.77 2.06 -1.89
C ALA A 20 7.41 2.87 -0.64
N ALA A 21 6.11 2.91 -0.36
CA ALA A 21 5.57 3.37 0.90
C ALA A 21 4.59 2.30 1.41
N SER A 22 4.28 2.32 2.70
CA SER A 22 3.13 1.60 3.22
C SER A 22 1.86 2.46 3.14
N ASN A 23 0.68 1.83 3.16
CA ASN A 23 -0.58 2.59 3.22
C ASN A 23 -0.88 3.06 4.66
N ALA A 24 -0.45 2.29 5.66
CA ALA A 24 -0.50 2.64 7.08
C ALA A 24 0.59 1.89 7.85
N VAL A 25 1.07 2.50 8.94
CA VAL A 25 2.02 1.88 9.87
C VAL A 25 1.53 2.11 11.28
N THR A 26 1.33 1.05 12.07
CA THR A 26 0.93 1.21 13.46
C THR A 26 2.10 1.75 14.31
N LEU A 27 1.84 2.38 15.45
CA LEU A 27 2.89 2.78 16.39
C LEU A 27 3.68 1.57 16.94
N SER A 28 3.10 0.37 16.93
CA SER A 28 3.79 -0.89 17.24
C SER A 28 4.70 -1.40 16.10
N GLY A 29 4.76 -0.70 14.97
CA GLY A 29 5.64 -1.00 13.84
C GLY A 29 5.08 -1.99 12.83
N VAL A 30 3.78 -2.26 12.83
CA VAL A 30 3.13 -3.18 11.87
C VAL A 30 2.80 -2.41 10.59
N LEU A 31 3.24 -2.93 9.45
CA LEU A 31 2.94 -2.35 8.14
C LEU A 31 1.66 -2.95 7.58
N VAL A 32 0.71 -2.10 7.18
CA VAL A 32 -0.56 -2.52 6.60
C VAL A 32 -0.70 -1.95 5.20
N ASN A 33 -0.96 -2.84 4.24
CA ASN A 33 -1.06 -2.49 2.83
C ASN A 33 -2.34 -3.02 2.22
N ILE A 34 -2.92 -2.23 1.32
CA ILE A 34 -4.05 -2.64 0.49
C ILE A 34 -3.67 -2.39 -0.98
N ASP A 35 -3.80 -3.42 -1.80
CA ASP A 35 -3.50 -3.38 -3.23
C ASP A 35 -4.60 -4.01 -4.08
N GLY A 36 -4.74 -3.50 -5.31
CA GLY A 36 -5.65 -4.06 -6.32
C GLY A 36 -5.05 -5.30 -6.99
N ASN A 37 -3.81 -5.18 -7.44
CA ASN A 37 -3.08 -6.24 -8.16
C ASN A 37 -2.16 -7.07 -7.25
N GLY A 38 -1.83 -6.58 -6.06
CA GLY A 38 -0.94 -7.25 -5.09
C GLY A 38 0.56 -7.21 -5.41
N ASN A 39 0.96 -6.78 -6.61
CA ASN A 39 2.36 -6.79 -7.05
C ASN A 39 3.28 -5.91 -6.17
N ARG A 40 2.81 -4.73 -5.75
CA ARG A 40 3.59 -3.84 -4.88
C ARG A 40 3.78 -4.46 -3.50
N ALA A 41 2.70 -4.92 -2.85
CA ALA A 41 2.79 -5.58 -1.56
C ALA A 41 3.71 -6.81 -1.62
N ALA A 42 3.58 -7.67 -2.63
CA ALA A 42 4.45 -8.83 -2.80
C ALA A 42 5.94 -8.44 -2.92
N ALA A 43 6.24 -7.36 -3.64
CA ALA A 43 7.59 -6.81 -3.72
C ALA A 43 8.08 -6.17 -2.39
N MET A 44 7.21 -5.90 -1.43
CA MET A 44 7.64 -5.38 -0.13
C MET A 44 8.13 -6.49 0.82
N PHE A 45 7.58 -7.71 0.74
CA PHE A 45 7.84 -8.76 1.74
C PHE A 45 8.54 -10.02 1.21
N PHE A 46 8.72 -10.16 -0.11
CA PHE A 46 9.38 -11.36 -0.67
C PHE A 46 10.36 -11.09 -1.81
N GLY A 47 10.01 -10.27 -2.80
CA GLY A 47 10.75 -10.24 -4.07
C GLY A 47 12.18 -9.68 -4.01
N PRO A 48 12.37 -8.36 -3.91
CA PRO A 48 13.67 -7.69 -3.84
C PRO A 48 14.50 -8.10 -2.63
N GLN A 49 15.82 -8.08 -2.78
CA GLN A 49 16.74 -8.27 -1.64
C GLN A 49 16.67 -7.09 -0.66
N LYS A 50 16.47 -5.87 -1.17
CA LYS A 50 16.40 -4.64 -0.38
C LYS A 50 15.15 -3.85 -0.70
N VAL A 51 14.44 -3.44 0.35
CA VAL A 51 13.23 -2.62 0.26
C VAL A 51 13.40 -1.42 1.18
N ILE A 52 13.16 -0.22 0.66
CA ILE A 52 13.09 1.00 1.45
C ILE A 52 11.66 1.53 1.38
N LEU A 53 11.05 1.63 2.55
CA LEU A 53 9.72 2.19 2.72
C LEU A 53 9.84 3.60 3.27
N VAL A 54 9.41 4.59 2.49
CA VAL A 54 9.34 5.98 2.94
C VAL A 54 7.90 6.28 3.37
N VAL A 55 7.71 6.67 4.62
CA VAL A 55 6.40 6.82 5.25
C VAL A 55 6.30 8.19 5.91
N GLY A 56 5.34 9.00 5.47
CA GLY A 56 5.03 10.29 6.11
C GLY A 56 4.27 10.11 7.43
N ARG A 57 4.31 11.13 8.29
CA ARG A 57 3.65 11.11 9.61
C ARG A 57 2.14 10.85 9.52
N ASN A 58 1.49 11.27 8.43
CA ASN A 58 0.06 11.08 8.12
C ASN A 58 -0.34 9.62 7.87
N LYS A 59 0.61 8.69 7.90
CA LYS A 59 0.40 7.25 7.73
C LYS A 59 0.60 6.47 9.02
N LEU A 60 1.03 7.13 10.10
CA LEU A 60 1.13 6.52 11.41
C LEU A 60 -0.25 6.37 12.03
N VAL A 61 -0.51 5.21 12.64
CA VAL A 61 -1.78 4.87 13.26
C VAL A 61 -1.52 4.46 14.70
N ASP A 62 -2.09 5.22 15.63
CA ASP A 62 -2.15 4.82 17.03
C ASP A 62 -3.38 3.91 17.22
N GLY A 63 -3.13 2.60 17.25
CA GLY A 63 -4.20 1.61 17.28
C GLY A 63 -3.79 0.26 16.71
N SER A 64 -4.79 -0.53 16.37
CA SER A 64 -4.64 -1.91 15.88
C SER A 64 -4.45 -1.98 14.36
N VAL A 65 -4.29 -3.20 13.85
CA VAL A 65 -4.29 -3.47 12.41
C VAL A 65 -5.64 -3.10 11.78
N GLU A 66 -6.74 -3.29 12.51
CA GLU A 66 -8.08 -2.91 12.09
C GLU A 66 -8.20 -1.39 11.92
N ASP A 67 -7.69 -0.60 12.87
CA ASP A 67 -7.64 0.87 12.76
C ASP A 67 -6.82 1.31 11.55
N ALA A 68 -5.70 0.62 11.30
CA ALA A 68 -4.88 0.87 10.12
C ALA A 68 -5.62 0.54 8.82
N VAL A 69 -6.35 -0.58 8.75
CA VAL A 69 -7.21 -0.91 7.60
C VAL A 69 -8.30 0.14 7.42
N GLN A 70 -8.93 0.61 8.50
CA GLN A 70 -9.94 1.65 8.44
C GLN A 70 -9.37 2.96 7.89
N ARG A 71 -8.21 3.42 8.37
CA ARG A 71 -7.48 4.58 7.79
C ARG A 71 -7.25 4.40 6.30
N ILE A 72 -6.85 3.21 5.86
CA ILE A 72 -6.59 2.98 4.43
C ILE A 72 -7.89 3.07 3.62
N LYS A 73 -8.99 2.51 4.13
CA LYS A 73 -10.29 2.54 3.46
C LYS A 73 -10.90 3.95 3.47
N SER A 74 -10.77 4.72 4.54
CA SER A 74 -11.40 6.04 4.69
C SER A 74 -10.57 7.18 4.11
N PHE A 75 -9.24 7.08 4.15
CA PHE A 75 -8.35 8.20 3.80
C PHE A 75 -7.52 7.93 2.53
N ALA A 76 -6.81 6.80 2.43
CA ALA A 76 -5.90 6.54 1.29
C ALA A 76 -6.65 6.10 0.02
N SER A 77 -7.62 5.20 0.18
CA SER A 77 -8.24 4.50 -0.95
C SER A 77 -9.11 5.43 -1.81
N PRO A 78 -10.01 6.26 -1.25
CA PRO A 78 -10.87 7.16 -2.03
C PRO A 78 -10.11 8.14 -2.96
N PRO A 79 -9.11 8.91 -2.50
CA PRO A 79 -8.35 9.80 -3.38
C PRO A 79 -7.50 9.00 -4.38
N ASN A 80 -7.03 7.80 -4.02
CA ASN A 80 -6.27 6.97 -4.94
C ASN A 80 -7.16 6.40 -6.07
N THR A 81 -8.38 5.95 -5.77
CA THR A 81 -9.33 5.52 -6.80
C THR A 81 -9.73 6.69 -7.72
N LYS A 82 -9.92 7.89 -7.15
CA LYS A 82 -10.18 9.11 -7.93
C LYS A 82 -9.01 9.47 -8.84
N ARG A 83 -7.78 9.46 -8.33
CA ARG A 83 -6.53 9.71 -9.09
C ARG A 83 -6.35 8.72 -10.25
N LEU A 84 -6.76 7.47 -10.06
CA LEU A 84 -6.68 6.41 -11.08
C LEU A 84 -7.86 6.43 -12.08
N GLY A 85 -8.85 7.32 -11.91
CA GLY A 85 -10.01 7.43 -12.80
C GLY A 85 -10.93 6.20 -12.76
N LEU A 86 -11.02 5.52 -11.62
CA LEU A 86 -11.81 4.30 -11.48
C LEU A 86 -13.28 4.59 -11.16
N ALA A 87 -14.18 3.81 -11.75
CA ALA A 87 -15.62 3.83 -11.48
C ALA A 87 -15.95 3.07 -10.18
N THR A 88 -15.51 3.63 -9.05
CA THR A 88 -15.85 3.15 -7.70
C THR A 88 -16.67 4.19 -6.95
N PRO A 89 -17.61 3.80 -6.07
CA PRO A 89 -18.37 4.75 -5.28
C PRO A 89 -17.49 5.74 -4.52
N CYS A 90 -16.39 5.27 -3.92
CA CYS A 90 -15.45 6.11 -3.17
C CYS A 90 -14.67 7.11 -4.05
N ALA A 91 -14.51 6.87 -5.36
CA ALA A 91 -13.92 7.86 -6.26
C ALA A 91 -14.84 9.09 -6.45
N THR A 92 -16.15 8.88 -6.38
CA THR A 92 -17.19 9.91 -6.53
C THR A 92 -17.53 10.57 -5.20
N THR A 93 -17.81 9.77 -4.17
CA THR A 93 -18.33 10.25 -2.87
C THR A 93 -17.22 10.72 -1.92
N GLY A 94 -15.99 10.24 -2.11
CA GLY A 94 -14.90 10.42 -1.14
C GLY A 94 -14.98 9.49 0.08
N PHE A 95 -16.04 8.70 0.22
CA PHE A 95 -16.25 7.81 1.36
C PHE A 95 -16.29 6.34 0.92
N CYS A 96 -15.65 5.47 1.69
CA CYS A 96 -15.72 4.03 1.47
C CYS A 96 -17.12 3.50 1.83
N SER A 97 -17.74 2.79 0.90
CA SER A 97 -19.03 2.12 1.09
C SER A 97 -18.90 0.59 1.04
N ASP A 98 -17.68 0.07 1.27
CA ASP A 98 -17.30 -1.35 1.12
C ASP A 98 -17.87 -2.00 -0.16
N CYS A 99 -17.64 -1.35 -1.31
CA CYS A 99 -18.32 -1.69 -2.55
C CYS A 99 -17.87 -3.01 -3.19
N ASN A 100 -18.74 -3.55 -4.06
CA ASN A 100 -18.44 -4.68 -4.95
C ASN A 100 -18.13 -4.25 -6.40
N SER A 101 -17.69 -3.01 -6.61
CA SER A 101 -17.31 -2.55 -7.97
C SER A 101 -16.23 -3.46 -8.57
N PRO A 102 -16.37 -3.89 -9.84
CA PRO A 102 -15.31 -4.62 -10.54
C PRO A 102 -13.97 -3.87 -10.56
N GLN A 103 -13.99 -2.54 -10.45
CA GLN A 103 -12.81 -1.69 -10.44
C GLN A 103 -12.27 -1.38 -9.03
N ARG A 104 -12.75 -2.06 -7.98
CA ARG A 104 -12.22 -1.86 -6.61
C ARG A 104 -10.72 -2.15 -6.54
N ILE A 105 -9.98 -1.30 -5.83
CA ILE A 105 -8.55 -1.50 -5.53
C ILE A 105 -8.31 -2.23 -4.22
N CYS A 106 -9.31 -2.34 -3.34
CA CYS A 106 -9.16 -3.00 -2.05
C CYS A 106 -9.39 -4.51 -2.18
N ARG A 107 -8.45 -5.22 -2.83
CA ARG A 107 -8.57 -6.66 -3.15
C ARG A 107 -7.63 -7.54 -2.34
N VAL A 108 -6.42 -7.04 -2.06
CA VAL A 108 -5.41 -7.76 -1.29
C VAL A 108 -5.02 -6.89 -0.11
N THR A 109 -5.24 -7.38 1.11
CA THR A 109 -4.73 -6.76 2.33
C THR A 109 -3.56 -7.57 2.83
N THR A 110 -2.43 -6.93 3.10
CA THR A 110 -1.27 -7.57 3.71
C THR A 110 -0.87 -6.88 4.99
N VAL A 111 -0.44 -7.70 5.95
CA VAL A 111 0.02 -7.27 7.27
C VAL A 111 1.44 -7.82 7.42
N ILE A 112 2.41 -6.93 7.58
CA ILE A 112 3.81 -7.29 7.81
C ILE A 112 4.13 -6.93 9.25
N GLU A 113 4.08 -7.93 10.13
CA GLU A 113 4.28 -7.75 11.57
C GLU A 113 5.76 -7.61 11.95
N LYS A 114 6.64 -8.26 11.18
CA LYS A 114 8.09 -8.27 11.39
C LYS A 114 8.84 -8.32 10.07
N LYS A 115 10.10 -7.91 10.11
CA LYS A 115 11.02 -8.00 8.98
C LYS A 115 11.11 -9.45 8.48
N PRO A 116 10.81 -9.72 7.20
CA PRO A 116 10.99 -11.05 6.61
C PRO A 116 12.45 -11.48 6.65
N ARG A 117 12.70 -12.78 6.75
CA ARG A 117 14.06 -13.33 6.88
C ARG A 117 14.95 -13.04 5.66
N ASN A 118 14.35 -13.04 4.46
CA ASN A 118 15.08 -12.98 3.19
C ASN A 118 14.93 -11.63 2.46
N THR A 119 14.29 -10.63 3.07
CA THR A 119 14.09 -9.31 2.49
C THR A 119 14.55 -8.25 3.48
N ASP A 120 15.58 -7.48 3.12
CA ASP A 120 16.06 -6.37 3.94
C ASP A 120 15.13 -5.17 3.82
N ILE A 121 14.11 -5.12 4.66
CA ILE A 121 13.19 -3.98 4.77
C ILE A 121 13.77 -2.92 5.71
N LYS A 122 13.86 -1.69 5.22
CA LYS A 122 14.11 -0.48 6.03
C LYS A 122 12.94 0.48 5.92
N VAL A 123 12.49 1.00 7.06
CA VAL A 123 11.41 1.98 7.12
C VAL A 123 12.00 3.33 7.52
N LEU A 124 11.86 4.33 6.65
CA LEU A 124 12.20 5.71 6.90
C LEU A 124 10.91 6.47 7.21
N VAL A 125 10.73 6.87 8.46
CA VAL A 125 9.63 7.75 8.87
C VAL A 125 10.07 9.20 8.68
N VAL A 126 9.30 9.94 7.89
CA VAL A 126 9.53 11.37 7.62
C VAL A 126 8.49 12.16 8.39
N ASN A 127 8.92 13.17 9.15
CA ASN A 127 8.03 14.05 9.93
C ASN A 127 7.31 15.09 9.06
N GLU A 128 6.75 14.64 7.93
CA GLU A 128 6.00 15.45 6.97
C GLU A 128 4.78 14.65 6.48
N GLU A 129 3.78 15.37 5.96
CA GLU A 129 2.61 14.75 5.35
C GLU A 129 2.96 14.40 3.90
N MET A 130 3.07 13.09 3.62
CA MET A 130 3.52 12.59 2.33
C MET A 130 2.59 11.51 1.80
N GLY A 131 2.30 11.59 0.50
CA GLY A 131 1.43 10.64 -0.19
C GLY A 131 -0.02 10.68 0.28
N LEU A 132 -0.78 9.65 -0.12
CA LEU A 132 -2.18 9.42 0.25
C LEU A 132 -2.27 8.36 1.36
#